data_AF-A0A2V7WQF8-F1
#
_entry.id   AF-A0A2V7WQF8-F1
#
_cell.length_a   1.000
_cell.length_b   1.000
_cell.length_c   1.000
_cell.angle_alpha   90.00
_cell.angle_beta   90.00
_cell.angle_gamma   90.00
#
_symmetry.space_group_name_H-M   'P 1'
#
loop_
_entity.id
_entity.type
_entity.pdbx_description
1 polymer ?
#
loop_
_entity_poly.entity_id
_entity_poly.type
_entity_poly.pdbx_seq_one_letter_code
_entity_poly.pdbx_strand_id
1 'polypeptide(L)'
;TRGLVVTVTQAYYGLVVAQRKYANEQRASAEAAHFLDISQKLEAGGEVAHADVLKAHIQAQQQQRDLQESQLAMERTRLDLAVMLFADFNQNFTVVDDLQSLEPLPTFAEVAAAGQKKNPDLRAALAAYQVAGHEVTAAWGGLLPSLTLDYFYGIDSNHFALTTNGVRNLGYSTIATLQIPIFSWGADRSKLKQAELRRAQAHVELSFAQRQLLSHLRQFFSEAETARSEMESLASSAEMAADSLRLTTLRYQAGESTVLEVVDAQNTLTLARNAYDDGQSRYRVAVANLQTLTGNF
;
A
#
# COMPACT_ATOMS: atom_id res chain seq x y z
N THR A 1 -9.75 -4.48 4.06
CA THR A 1 -9.97 -3.99 2.68
C THR A 1 -9.13 -2.78 2.30
N ARG A 2 -8.77 -1.84 3.20
CA ARG A 2 -7.88 -0.70 2.85
C ARG A 2 -6.41 -1.05 2.56
N GLY A 3 -5.87 -2.04 3.29
CA GLY A 3 -4.58 -2.63 2.93
C GLY A 3 -4.59 -3.10 1.48
N LEU A 4 -5.66 -3.77 1.06
CA LEU A 4 -5.85 -4.20 -0.34
C LEU A 4 -5.88 -3.01 -1.31
N VAL A 5 -6.56 -1.90 -0.99
CA VAL A 5 -6.59 -0.72 -1.88
C VAL A 5 -5.17 -0.18 -2.12
N VAL A 6 -4.39 0.08 -1.07
CA VAL A 6 -3.01 0.57 -1.26
C VAL A 6 -2.13 -0.47 -1.92
N THR A 7 -2.27 -1.75 -1.58
CA THR A 7 -1.51 -2.81 -2.23
C THR A 7 -1.83 -2.88 -3.73
N VAL A 8 -3.11 -2.74 -4.12
CA VAL A 8 -3.53 -2.67 -5.52
C VAL A 8 -3.02 -1.40 -6.18
N THR A 9 -3.07 -0.24 -5.51
CA THR A 9 -2.52 1.02 -6.04
C THR A 9 -1.00 0.95 -6.24
N GLN A 10 -0.27 0.34 -5.31
CA GLN A 10 1.17 0.10 -5.42
C GLN A 10 1.48 -0.85 -6.59
N ALA A 11 0.74 -1.94 -6.73
CA ALA A 11 0.90 -2.87 -7.84
C ALA A 11 0.56 -2.20 -9.19
N TYR A 12 -0.50 -1.38 -9.23
CA TYR A 12 -0.89 -0.60 -10.40
C TYR A 12 0.22 0.34 -10.86
N TYR A 13 0.69 1.23 -9.98
CA TYR A 13 1.76 2.16 -10.34
C TYR A 13 3.11 1.47 -10.54
N GLY A 14 3.34 0.33 -9.89
CA GLY A 14 4.48 -0.55 -10.16
C GLY A 14 4.48 -1.06 -11.61
N LEU A 15 3.33 -1.51 -12.11
CA LEU A 15 3.19 -1.92 -13.52
C LEU A 15 3.34 -0.73 -14.48
N VAL A 16 2.74 0.43 -14.19
CA VAL A 16 2.87 1.62 -15.06
C VAL A 16 4.33 2.04 -15.18
N VAL A 17 5.08 2.09 -14.07
CA VAL A 17 6.52 2.39 -14.10
C VAL A 17 7.29 1.32 -14.86
N ALA A 18 6.98 0.04 -14.68
CA ALA A 18 7.66 -1.03 -15.41
C ALA A 18 7.43 -0.93 -16.92
N GLN A 19 6.22 -0.55 -17.36
CA GLN A 19 5.92 -0.27 -18.77
C GLN A 19 6.75 0.89 -19.31
N ARG A 20 6.88 1.99 -18.54
CA ARG A 20 7.73 3.12 -18.93
C ARG A 20 9.21 2.79 -18.97
N LYS A 21 9.72 2.06 -17.97
CA LYS A 21 11.11 1.58 -17.97
C LYS A 21 11.39 0.69 -19.17
N TYR A 22 10.48 -0.22 -19.50
CA TYR A 22 10.59 -1.02 -20.73
C TYR A 22 10.62 -0.15 -21.99
N ALA A 23 9.78 0.89 -22.08
CA ALA A 23 9.82 1.83 -23.20
C ALA A 23 11.11 2.68 -23.23
N ASN A 24 11.68 3.03 -22.08
CA ASN A 24 12.96 3.73 -21.97
C ASN A 24 14.11 2.84 -22.45
N GLU A 25 14.14 1.56 -22.04
CA GLU A 25 15.14 0.59 -22.49
C GLU A 25 15.00 0.26 -23.99
N GLN A 26 13.78 0.25 -24.54
CA GLN A 26 13.58 0.12 -25.99
C GLN A 26 14.26 1.27 -26.74
N ARG A 27 14.12 2.50 -26.24
CA ARG A 27 14.80 3.68 -26.82
C ARG A 27 16.31 3.58 -26.63
N ALA A 28 16.79 3.24 -25.43
CA ALA A 28 18.21 3.12 -25.14
C ALA A 28 18.90 2.04 -25.99
N SER A 29 18.25 0.89 -26.21
CA SER A 29 18.73 -0.16 -27.12
C SER A 29 18.79 0.33 -28.57
N ALA A 30 17.76 1.04 -29.06
CA ALA A 30 17.77 1.62 -30.39
C ALA A 30 18.86 2.71 -30.56
N GLU A 31 19.04 3.56 -29.55
CA GLU A 31 20.08 4.59 -29.50
C GLU A 31 21.49 3.95 -29.53
N ALA A 32 21.71 2.87 -28.77
CA ALA A 32 22.98 2.13 -28.76
C ALA A 32 23.25 1.38 -30.07
N ALA A 33 22.23 0.79 -30.69
CA ALA A 33 22.35 0.15 -32.00
C ALA A 33 22.69 1.15 -33.11
N HIS A 34 22.05 2.32 -33.09
CA HIS A 34 22.36 3.41 -34.01
C HIS A 34 23.78 3.95 -33.80
N PHE A 35 24.21 4.09 -32.54
CA PHE A 35 25.58 4.50 -32.24
C PHE A 35 26.63 3.50 -32.74
N LEU A 36 26.37 2.19 -32.58
CA LEU A 36 27.22 1.14 -33.14
C LEU A 36 27.35 1.25 -34.68
N ASP A 37 26.24 1.47 -35.39
CA ASP A 37 26.25 1.67 -36.84
C ASP A 37 27.07 2.89 -37.26
N ILE A 38 26.96 4.00 -36.52
CA ILE A 38 27.81 5.19 -36.72
C ILE A 38 29.29 4.83 -36.54
N SER A 39 29.67 4.21 -35.41
CA SER A 39 31.05 3.85 -35.13
C SER A 39 31.64 2.91 -36.19
N GLN A 40 30.87 1.94 -36.68
CA GLN A 40 31.30 1.03 -37.76
C GLN A 40 31.54 1.78 -39.08
N LYS A 41 30.69 2.75 -39.42
CA LYS A 41 30.88 3.58 -40.63
C LYS A 41 32.11 4.46 -40.52
N LEU A 42 32.34 5.07 -39.37
CA LEU A 42 33.52 5.89 -39.11
C LEU A 42 34.81 5.04 -39.14
N GLU A 43 34.78 3.81 -38.62
CA GLU A 43 35.92 2.89 -38.71
C GLU A 43 36.23 2.51 -40.16
N ALA A 44 35.20 2.19 -40.95
CA ALA A 44 35.36 1.89 -42.37
C ALA A 44 35.93 3.08 -43.15
N GLY A 45 35.64 4.31 -42.73
CA GLY A 45 36.24 5.54 -43.23
C GLY A 45 37.65 5.85 -42.70
N GLY A 46 38.14 5.09 -41.70
CA GLY A 46 39.42 5.33 -41.03
C GLY A 46 39.42 6.51 -40.05
N GLU A 47 38.24 7.00 -39.65
CA GLU A 47 38.05 8.19 -38.80
C GLU A 47 38.10 7.86 -37.29
N VAL A 48 37.78 6.63 -36.90
CA VAL A 48 37.85 6.15 -35.50
C VAL A 48 38.60 4.82 -35.39
N ALA A 49 39.07 4.50 -34.18
CA ALA A 49 39.78 3.26 -33.91
C ALA A 49 38.83 2.05 -33.76
N HIS A 50 39.31 0.85 -34.07
CA HIS A 50 38.58 -0.40 -33.82
C HIS A 50 38.13 -0.58 -32.36
N ALA A 51 38.92 -0.04 -31.41
CA ALA A 51 38.58 -0.07 -29.99
C ALA A 51 37.27 0.67 -29.68
N ASP A 52 36.94 1.72 -30.43
CA ASP A 52 35.69 2.46 -30.28
C ASP A 52 34.51 1.62 -30.74
N VAL A 53 34.63 0.96 -31.88
CA VAL A 53 33.59 0.04 -32.38
C VAL A 53 33.35 -1.10 -31.40
N LEU A 54 34.41 -1.67 -30.84
CA LEU A 54 34.28 -2.72 -29.83
C LEU A 54 33.53 -2.21 -28.58
N LYS A 55 33.82 -0.99 -28.13
CA LYS A 55 33.14 -0.38 -26.98
C LYS A 55 31.65 -0.10 -27.28
N ALA A 56 31.34 0.45 -28.46
CA ALA A 56 29.97 0.65 -28.91
C ALA A 56 29.20 -0.68 -29.03
N HIS A 57 29.86 -1.74 -29.51
CA HIS A 57 29.26 -3.08 -29.61
C HIS A 57 28.96 -3.68 -28.24
N ILE A 58 29.89 -3.56 -27.28
CA ILE A 58 29.66 -3.98 -25.89
C ILE A 58 28.45 -3.25 -25.29
N GLN A 59 28.34 -1.93 -25.53
CA GLN A 59 27.21 -1.14 -25.05
C GLN A 59 25.88 -1.59 -25.68
N ALA A 60 25.83 -1.81 -26.99
CA ALA A 60 24.62 -2.30 -27.66
C ALA A 60 24.19 -3.69 -27.10
N GLN A 61 25.16 -4.58 -26.86
CA GLN A 61 24.87 -5.87 -26.22
C GLN A 61 24.38 -5.73 -24.78
N GLN A 62 24.88 -4.76 -24.01
CA GLN A 62 24.40 -4.47 -22.66
C GLN A 62 22.95 -3.96 -22.68
N GLN A 63 22.65 -2.93 -23.48
CA GLN A 63 21.29 -2.39 -23.61
C GLN A 63 20.28 -3.43 -24.11
N GLN A 64 20.71 -4.38 -24.95
CA GLN A 64 19.84 -5.49 -25.37
C GLN A 64 19.50 -6.45 -24.20
N ARG A 65 20.45 -6.67 -23.27
CA ARG A 65 20.18 -7.46 -22.05
C ARG A 65 19.26 -6.69 -21.11
N ASP A 66 19.49 -5.40 -20.92
CA ASP A 66 18.68 -4.53 -20.06
C ASP A 66 17.23 -4.41 -20.59
N LEU A 67 17.05 -4.40 -21.92
CA LEU A 67 15.74 -4.50 -22.55
C LEU A 67 15.02 -5.82 -22.24
N GLN A 68 15.72 -6.95 -22.27
CA GLN A 68 15.13 -8.25 -21.92
C GLN A 68 14.77 -8.32 -20.44
N GLU A 69 15.61 -7.76 -19.57
CA GLU A 69 15.37 -7.71 -18.13
C GLU A 69 14.17 -6.82 -17.79
N SER A 70 14.08 -5.63 -18.40
CA SER A 70 12.93 -4.73 -18.20
C SER A 70 11.62 -5.33 -18.73
N GLN A 71 11.67 -6.10 -19.83
CA GLN A 71 10.51 -6.86 -20.31
C GLN A 71 10.05 -7.90 -19.28
N LEU A 72 10.99 -8.65 -18.72
CA LEU A 72 10.68 -9.63 -17.66
C LEU A 72 10.13 -8.95 -16.41
N ALA A 73 10.68 -7.80 -16.00
CA ALA A 73 10.19 -7.03 -14.86
C ALA A 73 8.76 -6.50 -15.09
N MET A 74 8.45 -6.03 -16.31
CA MET A 74 7.10 -5.64 -16.70
C MET A 74 6.13 -6.82 -16.64
N GLU A 75 6.49 -8.00 -17.15
CA GLU A 75 5.62 -9.18 -17.07
C GLU A 75 5.40 -9.65 -15.62
N ARG A 76 6.42 -9.57 -14.75
CA ARG A 76 6.28 -9.88 -13.32
C ARG A 76 5.28 -8.95 -12.62
N THR A 77 5.48 -7.63 -12.76
CA THR A 77 4.57 -6.64 -12.17
C THR A 77 3.15 -6.74 -12.73
N ARG A 78 3.01 -7.13 -14.01
CA ARG A 78 1.72 -7.44 -14.62
C ARG A 78 1.04 -8.62 -13.93
N LEU A 79 1.75 -9.73 -13.72
CA LEU A 79 1.23 -10.91 -13.03
C LEU A 79 0.86 -10.60 -11.58
N ASP A 80 1.70 -9.85 -10.86
CA ASP A 80 1.44 -9.45 -9.48
C ASP A 80 0.12 -8.66 -9.35
N LEU A 81 -0.12 -7.73 -10.29
CA LEU A 81 -1.39 -7.01 -10.36
C LEU A 81 -2.55 -7.91 -10.78
N ALA A 82 -2.34 -8.80 -11.76
CA ALA A 82 -3.37 -9.68 -12.29
C ALA A 82 -3.95 -10.60 -11.20
N VAL A 83 -3.10 -11.17 -10.35
CA VAL A 83 -3.50 -12.04 -9.23
C VAL A 83 -4.37 -11.30 -8.20
N MET A 84 -4.22 -9.97 -8.08
CA MET A 84 -5.06 -9.17 -7.17
C MET A 84 -6.41 -8.80 -7.77
N LEU A 85 -6.51 -8.71 -9.10
CA LEU A 85 -7.70 -8.19 -9.80
C LEU A 85 -8.59 -9.28 -10.39
N PHE A 86 -8.02 -10.38 -10.88
CA PHE A 86 -8.71 -11.38 -11.67
C PHE A 86 -8.63 -12.77 -11.04
N ALA A 87 -9.72 -13.52 -11.13
CA ALA A 87 -9.71 -14.95 -10.76
C ALA A 87 -8.88 -15.79 -11.75
N ASP A 88 -8.89 -15.42 -13.02
CA ASP A 88 -7.97 -15.94 -14.05
C ASP A 88 -6.92 -14.87 -14.37
N PHE A 89 -5.71 -15.06 -13.84
CA PHE A 89 -4.59 -14.13 -14.01
C PHE A 89 -4.01 -14.12 -15.44
N ASN A 90 -4.41 -15.06 -16.32
CA ASN A 90 -3.97 -15.10 -17.71
C ASN A 90 -4.78 -14.15 -18.61
N GLN A 91 -5.82 -13.50 -18.10
CA GLN A 91 -6.61 -12.55 -18.87
C GLN A 91 -5.73 -11.38 -19.35
N ASN A 92 -5.91 -10.99 -20.62
CA ASN A 92 -5.28 -9.80 -21.15
C ASN A 92 -5.97 -8.54 -20.63
N PHE A 93 -5.20 -7.59 -20.12
CA PHE A 93 -5.65 -6.29 -19.69
C PHE A 93 -4.57 -5.25 -20.00
N THR A 94 -5.00 -4.00 -20.11
CA THR A 94 -4.10 -2.85 -20.31
C THR A 94 -4.36 -1.83 -19.21
N VAL A 95 -3.30 -1.15 -18.79
CA VAL A 95 -3.37 -0.09 -17.80
C VAL A 95 -3.26 1.26 -18.51
N VAL A 96 -3.98 2.27 -17.99
CA VAL A 96 -3.90 3.65 -18.47
C VAL A 96 -2.77 4.34 -17.70
N ASP A 97 -1.81 4.91 -18.43
CA ASP A 97 -0.76 5.71 -17.81
C ASP A 97 -1.29 7.11 -17.46
N ASP A 98 -1.46 7.36 -16.16
CA ASP A 98 -1.90 8.63 -15.59
C ASP A 98 -0.83 9.25 -14.68
N LEU A 99 0.42 8.80 -14.70
CA LEU A 99 1.46 9.26 -13.76
C LEU A 99 1.73 10.78 -13.82
N GLN A 100 1.45 11.42 -14.97
CA GLN A 100 1.67 12.86 -15.15
C GLN A 100 0.60 13.76 -14.52
N SER A 101 -0.58 13.25 -14.15
CA SER A 101 -1.68 14.08 -13.64
C SER A 101 -1.54 14.39 -12.14
N LEU A 102 -0.66 15.33 -11.79
CA LEU A 102 -0.42 15.71 -10.39
C LEU A 102 -1.67 16.35 -9.76
N GLU A 103 -2.41 15.56 -8.96
CA GLU A 103 -3.44 16.11 -8.09
C GLU A 103 -2.77 16.97 -7.00
N PRO A 104 -3.35 18.14 -6.65
CA PRO A 104 -2.78 18.99 -5.63
C PRO A 104 -2.82 18.30 -4.26
N LEU A 105 -1.64 18.17 -3.63
CA LEU A 105 -1.55 17.71 -2.24
C LEU A 105 -2.25 18.73 -1.31
N PRO A 106 -3.25 18.33 -0.51
CA PRO A 106 -3.86 19.20 0.50
C PRO A 106 -2.85 19.62 1.56
N THR A 107 -3.21 20.57 2.41
CA THR A 107 -2.34 20.98 3.52
C THR A 107 -2.25 19.88 4.59
N PHE A 108 -1.13 19.85 5.34
CA PHE A 108 -0.99 18.91 6.45
C PHE A 108 -2.13 19.04 7.48
N ALA A 109 -2.63 20.26 7.70
CA ALA A 109 -3.74 20.49 8.63
C ALA A 109 -5.04 19.79 8.17
N GLU A 110 -5.36 19.86 6.88
CA GLU A 110 -6.53 19.19 6.30
C GLU A 110 -6.39 17.66 6.37
N VAL A 111 -5.20 17.14 6.01
CA VAL A 111 -4.88 15.71 6.09
C VAL A 111 -4.95 15.22 7.53
N ALA A 112 -4.42 15.97 8.50
CA ALA A 112 -4.47 15.62 9.91
C ALA A 112 -5.89 15.61 10.48
N ALA A 113 -6.70 16.61 10.13
CA ALA A 113 -8.11 16.68 10.53
C ALA A 113 -8.92 15.51 9.94
N ALA A 114 -8.69 15.19 8.65
CA ALA A 114 -9.33 14.06 7.99
C ALA A 114 -8.92 12.73 8.64
N GLY A 115 -7.63 12.54 8.94
CA GLY A 115 -7.11 11.36 9.62
C GLY A 115 -7.76 11.13 10.97
N GLN A 116 -7.80 12.14 11.85
CA GLN A 116 -8.43 12.01 13.17
C GLN A 116 -9.92 11.65 13.09
N LYS A 117 -10.64 12.15 12.07
CA LYS A 117 -12.08 11.92 11.90
C LYS A 117 -12.41 10.57 11.25
N LYS A 118 -11.63 10.15 10.25
CA LYS A 118 -11.96 9.04 9.34
C LYS A 118 -11.07 7.80 9.51
N ASN A 119 -10.03 7.84 10.34
CA ASN A 119 -9.13 6.71 10.51
C ASN A 119 -9.82 5.51 11.21
N PRO A 120 -9.84 4.33 10.58
CA PRO A 120 -10.55 3.16 11.08
C PRO A 120 -9.82 2.50 12.25
N ASP A 121 -8.48 2.52 12.28
CA ASP A 121 -7.70 1.91 13.36
C ASP A 121 -7.90 2.68 14.67
N LEU A 122 -7.96 4.01 14.60
CA LEU A 122 -8.32 4.87 15.71
C LEU A 122 -9.76 4.61 16.18
N ARG A 123 -10.70 4.44 15.26
CA ARG A 123 -12.10 4.07 15.60
C ARG A 123 -12.18 2.69 16.24
N ALA A 124 -11.40 1.71 15.77
CA ALA A 124 -11.33 0.38 16.33
C ALA A 124 -10.75 0.40 17.74
N ALA A 125 -9.65 1.14 17.96
CA ALA A 125 -9.06 1.33 19.29
C ALA A 125 -10.02 2.05 20.26
N LEU A 126 -10.76 3.05 19.77
CA LEU A 126 -11.78 3.72 20.57
C LEU A 126 -12.92 2.77 20.96
N ALA A 127 -13.40 1.96 20.01
CA ALA A 127 -14.42 0.95 20.29
C ALA A 127 -13.93 -0.11 21.28
N ALA A 128 -12.67 -0.57 21.16
CA ALA A 128 -12.05 -1.50 22.11
C ALA A 128 -12.00 -0.91 23.53
N TYR A 129 -11.65 0.37 23.67
CA TYR A 129 -11.69 1.06 24.96
C TYR A 129 -13.11 1.16 25.53
N GLN A 130 -14.12 1.40 24.70
CA GLN A 130 -15.53 1.43 25.12
C GLN A 130 -16.01 0.04 25.57
N VAL A 131 -15.68 -1.02 24.83
CA VAL A 131 -15.97 -2.41 25.20
C VAL A 131 -15.36 -2.75 26.55
N ALA A 132 -14.09 -2.42 26.77
CA ALA A 132 -13.45 -2.65 28.07
C ALA A 132 -14.12 -1.84 29.20
N GLY A 133 -14.67 -0.67 28.89
CA GLY A 133 -15.52 0.09 29.82
C GLY A 133 -16.80 -0.65 30.21
N HIS A 134 -17.50 -1.25 29.24
CA HIS A 134 -18.68 -2.07 29.48
C HIS A 134 -18.35 -3.38 30.22
N GLU A 135 -17.18 -3.97 29.99
CA GLU A 135 -16.70 -5.12 30.76
C GLU A 135 -16.51 -4.79 32.24
N VAL A 136 -16.01 -3.58 32.57
CA VAL A 136 -15.94 -3.10 33.95
C VAL A 136 -17.35 -2.99 34.56
N THR A 137 -18.31 -2.44 33.82
CA THR A 137 -19.70 -2.35 34.28
C THR A 137 -20.33 -3.73 34.49
N ALA A 138 -20.06 -4.70 33.62
CA ALA A 138 -20.52 -6.07 33.75
C ALA A 138 -19.89 -6.78 34.95
N ALA A 139 -18.58 -6.61 35.16
CA ALA A 139 -17.87 -7.16 36.32
C ALA A 139 -18.37 -6.55 37.64
N TRP A 140 -18.67 -5.26 37.64
CA TRP A 140 -19.31 -4.58 38.77
C TRP A 140 -20.73 -5.11 39.01
N GLY A 141 -21.52 -5.35 37.97
CA GLY A 141 -22.85 -5.96 38.07
C GLY A 141 -22.83 -7.35 38.71
N GLY A 142 -21.75 -8.11 38.56
CA GLY A 142 -21.55 -9.39 39.25
C GLY A 142 -21.44 -9.29 40.78
N LEU A 143 -21.24 -8.09 41.33
CA LEU A 143 -21.25 -7.83 42.77
C LEU A 143 -22.68 -7.54 43.30
N LEU A 144 -23.65 -7.38 42.41
CA LEU A 144 -25.04 -7.08 42.76
C LEU A 144 -25.89 -8.34 42.83
N PRO A 145 -27.02 -8.29 43.54
CA PRO A 145 -28.06 -9.31 43.42
C PRO A 145 -28.53 -9.47 41.98
N SER A 146 -28.72 -10.71 41.52
CA SER A 146 -29.33 -11.01 40.23
C SER A 146 -30.69 -11.68 40.43
N LEU A 147 -31.69 -11.24 39.66
CA LEU A 147 -33.02 -11.82 39.63
C LEU A 147 -33.23 -12.51 38.28
N THR A 148 -33.47 -13.81 38.31
CA THR A 148 -33.85 -14.60 37.13
C THR A 148 -35.31 -15.00 37.24
N LEU A 149 -36.06 -14.88 36.14
CA LEU A 149 -37.44 -15.31 36.05
C LEU A 149 -37.56 -16.36 34.95
N ASP A 150 -37.92 -17.58 35.35
CA ASP A 150 -38.13 -18.71 34.44
C ASP A 150 -39.64 -18.97 34.31
N TYR A 151 -40.12 -19.05 33.07
CA TYR A 151 -41.51 -19.37 32.74
C TYR A 151 -41.55 -20.66 31.93
N PHE A 152 -42.23 -21.67 32.47
CA PHE A 152 -42.43 -22.96 31.85
C PHE A 152 -43.89 -23.11 31.45
N TYR A 153 -44.11 -23.69 30.28
CA TYR A 153 -45.43 -24.04 29.78
C TYR A 153 -45.31 -25.30 28.93
N GLY A 154 -46.13 -26.30 29.22
CA GLY A 154 -46.03 -27.58 28.53
C GLY A 154 -46.96 -28.64 29.06
N ILE A 155 -46.78 -29.86 28.56
CA ILE A 155 -47.48 -31.04 29.05
C ILE A 155 -46.61 -31.67 30.14
N ASP A 156 -47.12 -31.69 31.37
CA ASP A 156 -46.51 -32.39 32.49
C ASP A 156 -47.20 -33.75 32.66
N SER A 157 -46.80 -34.72 31.83
CA SER A 157 -47.38 -36.07 31.86
C SER A 157 -46.46 -37.09 31.20
N ASN A 158 -46.53 -38.34 31.69
CA ASN A 158 -45.86 -39.49 31.08
C ASN A 158 -46.51 -39.93 29.74
N HIS A 159 -47.63 -39.31 29.36
CA HIS A 159 -48.30 -39.52 28.09
C HIS A 159 -48.44 -38.19 27.35
N PHE A 160 -48.11 -38.18 26.05
CA PHE A 160 -48.25 -36.99 25.21
C PHE A 160 -49.71 -36.76 24.81
N ALA A 161 -50.50 -36.22 25.74
CA ALA A 161 -51.92 -35.90 25.56
C ALA A 161 -52.29 -34.63 26.34
N LEU A 162 -53.27 -33.85 25.86
CA LEU A 162 -53.73 -32.63 26.55
C LEU A 162 -54.56 -32.93 27.82
N THR A 163 -55.09 -34.15 27.94
CA THR A 163 -55.88 -34.61 29.08
C THR A 163 -55.68 -36.11 29.24
N THR A 164 -55.42 -36.58 30.46
CA THR A 164 -55.32 -38.00 30.81
C THR A 164 -56.22 -38.28 32.01
N ASN A 165 -57.10 -39.28 31.94
CA ASN A 165 -58.01 -39.67 33.03
C ASN A 165 -58.86 -38.50 33.59
N GLY A 166 -59.26 -37.54 32.74
CA GLY A 166 -60.04 -36.37 33.12
C GLY A 166 -59.23 -35.22 33.75
N VAL A 167 -57.91 -35.38 33.92
CA VAL A 167 -57.01 -34.34 34.41
C VAL A 167 -56.32 -33.66 33.22
N ARG A 168 -56.34 -32.32 33.19
CA ARG A 168 -55.66 -31.53 32.16
C ARG A 168 -54.16 -31.61 32.40
N ASN A 169 -53.41 -32.15 31.43
CA ASN A 169 -51.95 -32.32 31.54
C ASN A 169 -51.17 -31.06 31.16
N LEU A 170 -51.86 -30.05 30.64
CA LEU A 170 -51.27 -28.78 30.28
C LEU A 170 -51.04 -27.95 31.54
N GLY A 171 -49.77 -27.74 31.88
CA GLY A 171 -49.33 -26.97 33.04
C GLY A 171 -48.53 -25.73 32.64
N TYR A 172 -48.48 -24.79 33.58
CA TYR A 172 -47.55 -23.68 33.54
C TYR A 172 -46.89 -23.56 34.92
N SER A 173 -45.63 -23.15 34.96
CA SER A 173 -44.97 -22.82 36.21
C SER A 173 -44.07 -21.60 36.02
N THR A 174 -43.96 -20.80 37.08
CA THR A 174 -43.13 -19.60 37.09
C THR A 174 -42.19 -19.67 38.28
N ILE A 175 -40.89 -19.56 38.06
CA ILE A 175 -39.89 -19.60 39.12
C ILE A 175 -39.10 -18.31 39.08
N ALA A 176 -39.09 -17.57 40.19
CA ALA A 176 -38.25 -16.39 40.35
C ALA A 176 -37.11 -16.72 41.32
N THR A 177 -35.87 -16.60 40.85
CA THR A 177 -34.66 -16.90 41.63
C THR A 177 -33.88 -15.62 41.87
N LEU A 178 -33.75 -15.20 43.14
CA LEU A 178 -32.92 -14.07 43.54
C LEU A 178 -31.60 -14.59 44.13
N GLN A 179 -30.49 -14.34 43.45
CA GLN A 179 -29.15 -14.71 43.90
C GLN A 179 -28.44 -13.49 44.48
N ILE A 180 -28.02 -13.56 45.74
CA ILE A 180 -27.30 -12.49 46.43
C ILE A 180 -25.88 -12.98 46.78
N PRO A 181 -24.82 -12.43 46.15
CA PRO A 181 -23.46 -12.80 46.52
C PRO A 181 -23.08 -12.16 47.88
N ILE A 182 -23.02 -12.97 48.94
CA ILE A 182 -22.66 -12.49 50.30
C ILE A 182 -21.14 -12.45 50.49
N PHE A 183 -20.43 -13.51 50.10
CA PHE A 183 -19.00 -13.60 50.27
C PHE A 183 -18.36 -14.53 49.24
N SER A 184 -17.46 -13.98 48.41
CA SER A 184 -16.82 -14.68 47.30
C SER A 184 -15.32 -14.93 47.54
N TRP A 185 -14.82 -14.79 48.78
CA TRP A 185 -13.38 -14.82 49.12
C TRP A 185 -12.51 -13.90 48.26
N GLY A 186 -13.08 -12.78 47.77
CA GLY A 186 -12.38 -11.81 46.92
C GLY A 186 -12.41 -12.12 45.41
N ALA A 187 -12.96 -13.25 44.98
CA ALA A 187 -13.03 -13.62 43.56
C ALA A 187 -13.69 -12.54 42.68
N ASP A 188 -14.85 -12.00 43.06
CA ASP A 188 -15.56 -11.02 42.24
C ASP A 188 -14.89 -9.64 42.28
N ARG A 189 -14.24 -9.28 43.41
CA ARG A 189 -13.38 -8.09 43.47
C ARG A 189 -12.16 -8.22 42.56
N SER A 190 -11.57 -9.41 42.48
CA SER A 190 -10.44 -9.69 41.58
C SER A 190 -10.86 -9.60 40.11
N LYS A 191 -12.04 -10.13 39.74
CA LYS A 191 -12.61 -9.97 38.40
C LYS A 191 -12.85 -8.50 38.03
N LEU A 192 -13.42 -7.72 38.94
CA LEU A 192 -13.57 -6.27 38.74
C LEU A 192 -12.20 -5.61 38.53
N LYS A 193 -11.21 -5.96 39.37
CA LYS A 193 -9.87 -5.39 39.23
C LYS A 193 -9.22 -5.77 37.90
N GLN A 194 -9.42 -7.00 37.44
CA GLN A 194 -8.93 -7.45 36.13
C GLN A 194 -9.58 -6.66 34.99
N ALA A 195 -10.89 -6.43 35.05
CA ALA A 195 -11.60 -5.61 34.05
C ALA A 195 -11.09 -4.15 34.05
N GLU A 196 -10.86 -3.56 35.22
CA GLU A 196 -10.26 -2.21 35.32
C GLU A 196 -8.89 -2.13 34.67
N LEU A 197 -8.04 -3.14 34.91
CA LEU A 197 -6.70 -3.21 34.31
C LEU A 197 -6.77 -3.39 32.79
N ARG A 198 -7.71 -4.20 32.28
CA ARG A 198 -7.96 -4.33 30.84
C ARG A 198 -8.42 -3.01 30.21
N ARG A 199 -9.29 -2.26 30.89
CA ARG A 199 -9.69 -0.92 30.46
C ARG A 199 -8.50 0.05 30.43
N ALA A 200 -7.65 0.01 31.46
CA ALA A 200 -6.44 0.83 31.50
C ALA A 200 -5.47 0.47 30.36
N GLN A 201 -5.31 -0.83 30.06
CA GLN A 201 -4.55 -1.29 28.90
C GLN A 201 -5.14 -0.75 27.59
N ALA A 202 -6.45 -0.90 27.36
CA ALA A 202 -7.12 -0.40 26.17
C ALA A 202 -6.99 1.13 26.01
N HIS A 203 -6.91 1.88 27.12
CA HIS A 203 -6.65 3.32 27.08
C HIS A 203 -5.23 3.65 26.59
N VAL A 204 -4.24 2.87 27.02
CA VAL A 204 -2.85 3.00 26.56
C VAL A 204 -2.75 2.64 25.08
N GLU A 205 -3.44 1.58 24.64
CA GLU A 205 -3.52 1.17 23.23
C GLU A 205 -4.18 2.25 22.36
N LEU A 206 -5.26 2.88 22.82
CA LEU A 206 -5.88 4.02 22.15
C LEU A 206 -4.91 5.20 22.01
N SER A 207 -4.21 5.55 23.09
CA SER A 207 -3.21 6.63 23.09
C SER A 207 -2.02 6.30 22.16
N PHE A 208 -1.64 5.02 22.06
CA PHE A 208 -0.64 4.54 21.11
C PHE A 208 -1.13 4.67 19.67
N ALA A 209 -2.35 4.21 19.36
CA ALA A 209 -2.96 4.33 18.03
C ALA A 209 -3.05 5.80 17.57
N GLN A 210 -3.37 6.73 18.46
CA GLN A 210 -3.37 8.18 18.17
C GLN A 210 -1.97 8.69 17.78
N ARG A 211 -0.94 8.33 18.54
CA ARG A 211 0.45 8.72 18.25
C ARG A 211 0.95 8.10 16.95
N GLN A 212 0.61 6.83 16.71
CA GLN A 212 0.99 6.13 15.49
C GLN A 212 0.32 6.73 14.26
N LEU A 213 -0.97 7.07 14.34
CA LEU A 213 -1.67 7.80 13.28
C LEU A 213 -0.95 9.12 12.96
N LEU A 214 -0.65 9.94 13.96
CA LEU A 214 0.05 11.21 13.74
C LEU A 214 1.45 11.01 13.11
N SER A 215 2.18 9.98 13.56
CA SER A 215 3.49 9.63 13.00
C SER A 215 3.38 9.23 11.53
N HIS A 216 2.47 8.32 11.19
CA HIS A 216 2.27 7.88 9.81
C HIS A 216 1.79 9.02 8.89
N LEU A 217 0.89 9.87 9.37
CA LEU A 217 0.44 11.04 8.63
C LEU A 217 1.59 11.99 8.31
N ARG A 218 2.47 12.27 9.27
CA ARG A 218 3.66 13.09 9.03
C ARG A 218 4.62 12.44 8.04
N GLN A 219 4.91 11.15 8.21
CA GLN A 219 5.82 10.42 7.34
C GLN A 219 5.32 10.42 5.89
N PHE A 220 4.07 10.01 5.64
CA PHE A 220 3.53 9.95 4.28
C PHE A 220 3.29 11.34 3.69
N PHE A 221 2.98 12.35 4.51
CA PHE A 221 2.88 13.73 4.04
C PHE A 221 4.23 14.26 3.59
N SER A 222 5.28 14.10 4.40
CA SER A 222 6.63 14.50 4.04
C SER A 222 7.15 13.72 2.82
N GLU A 223 6.85 12.42 2.71
CA GLU A 223 7.17 11.62 1.52
C GLU A 223 6.54 12.20 0.26
N ALA A 224 5.24 12.54 0.32
CA ALA A 224 4.51 13.13 -0.81
C ALA A 224 5.03 14.54 -1.15
N GLU A 225 5.29 15.37 -0.14
CA GLU A 225 5.82 16.73 -0.32
C GLU A 225 7.22 16.69 -0.96
N THR A 226 8.13 15.84 -0.45
CA THR A 226 9.46 15.66 -1.02
C THR A 226 9.39 15.13 -2.45
N ALA A 227 8.64 14.05 -2.69
CA ALA A 227 8.50 13.47 -4.03
C ALA A 227 7.94 14.51 -5.03
N ARG A 228 6.97 15.34 -4.60
CA ARG A 228 6.45 16.44 -5.41
C ARG A 228 7.50 17.51 -5.69
N SER A 229 8.28 17.91 -4.69
CA SER A 229 9.32 18.94 -4.84
C SER A 229 10.47 18.50 -5.75
N GLU A 230 10.74 17.19 -5.83
CA GLU A 230 11.79 16.62 -6.68
C GLU A 230 11.35 16.51 -8.16
N MET A 231 10.04 16.57 -8.46
CA MET A 231 9.50 16.31 -9.81
C MET A 231 10.06 17.22 -10.89
N GLU A 232 10.14 18.53 -10.61
CA GLU A 232 10.64 19.50 -11.58
C GLU A 232 12.14 19.29 -11.85
N SER A 233 12.91 19.01 -10.81
CA SER A 233 14.34 18.72 -10.91
C SER A 233 14.60 17.43 -11.70
N LEU A 234 13.84 16.36 -11.44
CA LEU A 234 13.95 15.09 -12.15
C LEU A 234 13.57 15.23 -13.63
N ALA A 235 12.48 15.96 -13.92
CA ALA A 235 12.08 16.25 -15.30
C ALA A 235 13.18 17.02 -16.05
N SER A 236 13.66 18.12 -15.46
CA SER A 236 14.74 18.93 -16.02
C SER A 236 16.03 18.11 -16.21
N SER A 237 16.36 17.23 -15.27
CA SER A 237 17.54 16.35 -15.38
C SER A 237 17.43 15.39 -16.55
N ALA A 238 16.25 14.81 -16.80
CA ALA A 238 16.02 13.91 -17.94
C ALA A 238 16.12 14.66 -19.29
N GLU A 239 15.60 15.89 -19.35
CA GLU A 239 15.72 16.74 -20.54
C GLU A 239 17.19 17.14 -20.81
N MET A 240 17.90 17.60 -19.79
CA MET A 240 19.32 17.97 -19.91
C MET A 240 20.20 16.77 -20.28
N ALA A 241 19.92 15.57 -19.74
CA ALA A 241 20.62 14.36 -20.12
C ALA A 241 20.36 13.98 -21.60
N ALA A 242 19.16 14.22 -22.11
CA ALA A 242 18.81 13.96 -23.51
C ALA A 242 19.57 14.90 -24.45
N ASP A 243 19.65 16.19 -24.10
CA ASP A 243 20.45 17.16 -24.84
C ASP A 243 21.94 16.88 -24.75
N SER A 244 22.43 16.46 -23.58
CA SER A 244 23.83 16.05 -23.40
C SER A 244 24.19 14.88 -24.32
N LEU A 245 23.37 13.83 -24.37
CA LEU A 245 23.57 12.72 -25.30
C LEU A 245 23.60 13.18 -26.75
N ARG A 246 22.65 14.04 -27.15
CA ARG A 246 22.58 14.57 -28.52
C ARG A 246 23.85 15.33 -28.88
N LEU A 247 24.30 16.25 -28.04
CA LEU A 247 25.49 17.06 -28.28
C LEU A 247 26.78 16.21 -28.29
N THR A 248 26.91 15.28 -27.35
CA THR A 248 28.08 14.39 -27.27
C THR A 248 28.15 13.45 -28.48
N THR A 249 27.01 12.95 -28.95
CA THR A 249 26.95 12.13 -30.18
C THR A 249 27.39 12.94 -31.41
N LEU A 250 26.96 14.20 -31.54
CA LEU A 250 27.39 15.08 -32.63
C LEU A 250 28.89 15.38 -32.56
N ARG A 251 29.43 15.65 -31.36
CA ARG A 251 30.87 15.85 -31.16
C ARG A 251 31.66 14.60 -31.51
N TYR A 252 31.17 13.41 -31.18
CA TYR A 252 31.83 12.15 -31.54
C TYR A 252 31.89 11.98 -33.06
N GLN A 253 30.79 12.27 -33.77
CA GLN A 253 30.77 12.25 -35.23
C GLN A 253 31.72 13.29 -35.87
N ALA A 254 31.97 14.40 -35.19
CA ALA A 254 32.93 15.41 -35.61
C ALA A 254 34.39 15.10 -35.18
N GLY A 255 34.63 13.98 -34.47
CA GLY A 255 35.94 13.62 -33.94
C GLY A 255 36.38 14.44 -32.71
N GLU A 256 35.47 15.17 -32.08
CA GLU A 256 35.72 16.05 -30.94
C GLU A 256 35.38 15.43 -29.57
N SER A 257 34.85 14.21 -29.55
CA SER A 257 34.46 13.48 -28.34
C SER A 257 34.88 12.02 -28.47
N THR A 258 34.96 11.32 -27.34
CA THR A 258 35.36 9.91 -27.29
C THR A 258 34.13 9.00 -27.25
N VAL A 259 34.30 7.75 -27.68
CA VAL A 259 33.27 6.71 -27.53
C VAL A 259 32.77 6.57 -26.09
N LEU A 260 33.65 6.80 -25.11
CA LEU A 260 33.32 6.67 -23.69
C LEU A 260 32.35 7.77 -23.25
N GLU A 261 32.52 8.99 -23.73
CA GLU A 261 31.62 10.11 -23.41
C GLU A 261 30.21 9.84 -23.95
N VAL A 262 30.08 9.26 -25.15
CA VAL A 262 28.76 8.91 -25.70
C VAL A 262 28.09 7.81 -24.88
N VAL A 263 28.84 6.75 -24.55
CA VAL A 263 28.32 5.64 -23.72
C VAL A 263 27.90 6.13 -22.33
N ASP A 264 28.68 7.03 -21.72
CA ASP A 264 28.34 7.64 -20.43
C ASP A 264 27.07 8.50 -20.51
N ALA A 265 26.93 9.29 -21.57
CA ALA A 265 25.73 10.10 -21.80
C ALA A 265 24.47 9.24 -22.05
N GLN A 266 24.60 8.10 -22.76
CA GLN A 266 23.50 7.13 -22.93
C GLN A 266 23.04 6.58 -21.58
N ASN A 267 23.98 6.10 -20.76
CA ASN A 267 23.67 5.58 -19.43
C ASN A 267 23.03 6.65 -18.53
N THR A 268 23.56 7.87 -18.57
CA THR A 268 23.04 9.02 -17.82
C THR A 268 21.59 9.34 -18.21
N LEU A 269 21.26 9.32 -19.50
CA LEU A 269 19.90 9.55 -19.98
C LEU A 269 18.93 8.45 -19.49
N THR A 270 19.31 7.19 -19.62
CA THR A 270 18.48 6.06 -19.14
C THR A 270 18.23 6.17 -17.64
N LEU A 271 19.26 6.44 -16.85
CA LEU A 271 19.14 6.64 -15.40
C LEU A 271 18.24 7.83 -15.06
N ALA A 272 18.39 8.97 -15.75
CA ALA A 272 17.59 10.16 -15.49
C ALA A 272 16.10 9.96 -15.84
N ARG A 273 15.80 9.32 -16.98
CA ARG A 273 14.42 8.96 -17.35
C ARG A 273 13.78 8.02 -16.33
N ASN A 274 14.50 6.96 -15.94
CA ASN A 274 14.01 5.99 -14.97
C ASN A 274 13.80 6.63 -13.58
N ALA A 275 14.68 7.54 -13.15
CA ALA A 275 14.52 8.28 -11.89
C ALA A 275 13.30 9.22 -11.91
N TYR A 276 13.02 9.85 -13.05
CA TYR A 276 11.82 10.67 -13.22
C TYR A 276 10.54 9.84 -13.11
N ASP A 277 10.49 8.69 -13.79
CA ASP A 277 9.34 7.77 -13.72
C ASP A 277 9.14 7.20 -12.30
N ASP A 278 10.22 6.82 -11.62
CA ASP A 278 10.19 6.35 -10.23
C ASP A 278 9.68 7.45 -9.29
N GLY A 279 10.13 8.69 -9.46
CA GLY A 279 9.67 9.81 -8.65
C GLY A 279 8.17 10.09 -8.82
N GLN A 280 7.64 10.00 -10.04
CA GLN A 280 6.19 10.17 -10.28
C GLN A 280 5.38 9.10 -9.54
N SER A 281 5.81 7.84 -9.61
CA SER A 281 5.15 6.75 -8.88
C SER A 281 5.27 6.90 -7.37
N ARG A 282 6.43 7.34 -6.86
CA ARG A 282 6.65 7.62 -5.44
C ARG A 282 5.64 8.64 -4.92
N TYR A 283 5.39 9.72 -5.66
CA TYR A 283 4.35 10.69 -5.30
C TYR A 283 2.96 10.06 -5.22
N ARG A 284 2.57 9.28 -6.24
CA ARG A 284 1.28 8.60 -6.28
C ARG A 284 1.05 7.61 -5.15
N VAL A 285 2.06 6.79 -4.85
CA VAL A 285 2.02 5.84 -3.76
C VAL A 285 1.96 6.56 -2.41
N ALA A 286 2.69 7.66 -2.23
CA ALA A 286 2.63 8.46 -1.01
C ALA A 286 1.24 9.08 -0.79
N VAL A 287 0.59 9.60 -1.84
CA VAL A 287 -0.79 10.10 -1.79
C VAL A 287 -1.76 8.96 -1.46
N ALA A 288 -1.63 7.79 -2.09
CA ALA A 288 -2.47 6.63 -1.80
C ALA A 288 -2.33 6.18 -0.34
N ASN A 289 -1.11 6.17 0.20
CA ASN A 289 -0.84 5.87 1.61
C ASN A 289 -1.55 6.87 2.53
N LEU A 290 -1.53 8.17 2.23
CA LEU A 290 -2.30 9.17 2.98
C LEU A 290 -3.80 8.87 2.94
N GLN A 291 -4.35 8.57 1.75
CA GLN A 291 -5.78 8.25 1.58
C GLN A 291 -6.22 7.01 2.38
N THR A 292 -5.32 6.07 2.71
CA THR A 292 -5.69 4.96 3.62
C THR A 292 -5.99 5.43 5.04
N LEU A 293 -5.26 6.46 5.51
CA LEU A 293 -5.36 6.99 6.86
C LEU A 293 -6.52 7.99 6.97
N THR A 294 -6.71 8.82 5.95
CA THR A 294 -7.68 9.92 5.92
C THR A 294 -8.98 9.57 5.21
N GLY A 295 -9.05 8.44 4.49
CA GLY A 295 -10.09 8.20 3.49
C GLY A 295 -9.85 9.01 2.22
N ASN A 296 -10.70 8.84 1.20
CA ASN A 296 -10.57 9.60 -0.03
C ASN A 296 -10.73 11.10 0.24
N PHE A 297 -9.86 11.89 -0.39
CA PHE A 297 -9.87 13.34 -0.48
C PHE A 297 -9.45 13.74 -1.89
#